data_AF-A0A9C7VYF5-F1
#
_entry.id   AF-A0A9C7VYF5-F1
#
_cell.length_a   1.000
_cell.length_b   1.000
_cell.length_c   1.000
_cell.angle_alpha   90.00
_cell.angle_beta   90.00
_cell.angle_gamma   90.00
#
_symmetry.space_group_name_H-M   'P 1'
#
loop_
_entity.id
_entity.type
_entity.pdbx_description
1 polymer ?
#
loop_
_entity_poly.entity_id
_entity_poly.type
_entity_poly.pdbx_seq_one_letter_code
_entity_poly.pdbx_strand_id
1 'polypeptide(L)' 'MYIFKAGVVGAGVMGAGIAQVITYAGLPVVLKDIDQKML' A
#
# COMPACT_ATOMS: atom_id res chain seq x y z
N MET A 1 2.06 -20.35 2.47
CA MET A 1 2.50 -19.08 1.86
C MET A 1 2.48 -18.02 2.96
N TYR A 2 3.60 -17.36 3.24
CA TYR A 2 3.67 -16.28 4.24
C TYR A 2 4.00 -14.97 3.56
N ILE A 3 3.26 -13.92 3.87
CA ILE A 3 3.49 -12.57 3.35
C ILE A 3 4.15 -11.78 4.48
N PHE A 4 5.39 -11.34 4.26
CA PHE A 4 6.14 -10.55 5.25
C PHE A 4 6.01 -9.05 5.01
N LYS A 5 5.75 -8.63 3.77
CA LYS A 5 5.64 -7.24 3.35
C LYS A 5 4.92 -7.16 2.01
N ALA A 6 4.10 -6.14 1.81
CA ALA A 6 3.41 -5.89 0.55
C ALA A 6 3.84 -4.55 -0.07
N GLY A 7 3.81 -4.48 -1.39
CA GLY A 7 4.00 -3.25 -2.16
C GLY A 7 2.72 -2.90 -2.89
N VAL A 8 2.30 -1.64 -2.81
CA VAL A 8 1.16 -1.09 -3.57
C VAL A 8 1.68 0.02 -4.48
N VAL A 9 1.44 -0.13 -5.78
CA VAL A 9 1.86 0.84 -6.80
C VAL A 9 0.65 1.67 -7.21
N GLY A 10 0.77 2.99 -7.06
CA GLY A 10 -0.30 3.97 -7.21
C GLY A 10 -0.95 4.31 -5.86
N ALA A 11 -1.05 5.61 -5.57
CA ALA A 11 -1.66 6.20 -4.37
C ALA A 11 -3.03 6.84 -4.65
N GLY A 12 -3.63 6.56 -5.81
CA GLY A 12 -5.02 6.90 -6.09
C GLY A 12 -6.01 6.15 -5.18
N VAL A 13 -7.31 6.44 -5.30
CA VAL A 13 -8.37 5.93 -4.41
C VAL A 13 -8.29 4.42 -4.17
N MET A 14 -8.09 3.63 -5.23
CA MET A 14 -7.97 2.17 -5.08
C MET A 14 -6.67 1.75 -4.39
N GLY A 15 -5.53 2.35 -4.74
CA GLY A 15 -4.24 2.01 -4.17
C GLY A 15 -4.15 2.35 -2.68
N ALA A 16 -4.66 3.52 -2.30
CA ALA A 16 -4.80 3.90 -0.89
C ALA A 16 -5.71 2.92 -0.13
N GLY A 17 -6.84 2.52 -0.71
CA GLY A 17 -7.74 1.53 -0.11
C GLY A 17 -7.11 0.15 0.07
N ILE A 18 -6.35 -0.33 -0.92
CA ILE A 18 -5.61 -1.59 -0.83
C ILE A 18 -4.55 -1.50 0.27
N ALA A 19 -3.76 -0.43 0.32
CA ALA A 19 -2.76 -0.22 1.36
C ALA A 19 -3.39 -0.15 2.76
N GLN A 20 -4.57 0.47 2.87
CA GLN A 20 -5.35 0.52 4.10
C GLN A 20 -5.76 -0.89 4.54
N VAL A 21 -6.40 -1.69 3.68
CA VAL A 21 -6.81 -3.06 4.05
C VAL A 21 -5.61 -3.92 4.47
N ILE A 22 -4.48 -3.83 3.77
CA ILE A 22 -3.25 -4.58 4.08
C ILE A 22 -2.70 -4.18 5.46
N THR A 23 -2.66 -2.89 5.77
CA THR A 23 -2.19 -2.41 7.07
C THR A 23 -3.14 -2.77 8.22
N TYR A 24 -4.45 -2.76 7.98
CA TYR A 24 -5.43 -3.27 8.95
C TYR A 24 -5.29 -4.78 9.22
N ALA A 25 -4.79 -5.55 8.25
CA ALA A 25 -4.46 -6.96 8.43
C ALA A 25 -3.12 -7.18 9.19
N GLY A 26 -2.45 -6.12 9.65
CA GLY A 26 -1.21 -6.20 10.42
C GLY A 26 0.04 -6.43 9.57
N LEU A 27 -0.05 -6.27 8.25
CA LEU A 27 1.08 -6.47 7.35
C LEU A 27 1.74 -5.12 7.01
N PRO A 28 3.09 -5.05 7.01
CA PRO A 28 3.77 -3.84 6.59
C PRO A 28 3.59 -3.64 5.08
N VAL A 29 3.24 -2.41 4.69
CA VAL A 29 3.04 -2.01 3.29
C VAL A 29 3.99 -0.90 2.88
N VAL A 30 4.45 -0.93 1.64
CA VAL A 30 5.11 0.21 0.99
C VAL A 30 4.19 0.70 -0.12
N LEU A 31 3.69 1.92 0.03
CA LEU A 31 2.95 2.61 -1.02
C LEU A 31 3.94 3.40 -1.89
N LYS A 32 3.84 3.26 -3.21
CA LYS A 32 4.70 3.98 -4.15
C LYS A 32 3.86 4.65 -5.22
N ASP A 33 4.00 5.96 -5.34
CA ASP A 33 3.53 6.73 -6.49
C ASP A 33 4.71 7.39 -7.24
N ILE A 34 4.44 7.86 -8.45
CA ILE A 34 5.38 8.65 -9.25
C ILE A 34 5.54 10.06 -8.68
N ASP A 35 4.46 10.63 -8.12
CA ASP A 35 4.48 11.93 -7.45
C ASP A 35 4.53 11.74 -5.94
N GLN A 36 5.61 12.22 -5.32
CA GLN A 36 5.80 12.14 -3.87
C GLN A 36 4.73 12.91 -3.09
N LYS A 37 4.07 13.91 -3.69
CA LYS A 37 3.00 14.68 -3.03
C LYS A 37 1.71 13.88 -2.83
N MET A 38 1.53 12.79 -3.59
CA MET A 38 0.36 11.91 -3.49
C MET A 38 0.53 10.83 -2.41
N LEU A 39 1.69 10.77 -1.77
CA LEU A 39 2.13 9.75 -0.82
C LEU A 39 1.97 10.25 0.61
#